data_AF-A0A352C9I7-F1
#
_entry.id   AF-A0A352C9I7-F1
#
_cell.length_a   1.000
_cell.length_b   1.000
_cell.length_c   1.000
_cell.angle_alpha   90.00
_cell.angle_beta   90.00
_cell.angle_gamma   90.00
#
_symmetry.space_group_name_H-M   'P 1'
#
loop_
_entity.id
_entity.type
_entity.pdbx_description
1 polymer ?
#
loop_
_entity_poly.entity_id
_entity_poly.type
_entity_poly.pdbx_seq_one_letter_code
_entity_poly.pdbx_strand_id
1 'polypeptide(L)'
;LRLPPGVAGTIVEVRVFNRHGVDKDQRALQIERDEVERLRKDRDDELAILERSVYASLRGLLLGKEAVAGPRGFKKGEVSVESLEQLARAQWWNIQLVEETAQGELDALRRQYDSSKKALDARFEDKIDKLQRGDELPPGVMK
;
A
#
# COMPACT_ATOMS: atom_id res chain seq x y z
N LEU A 1 -35.02 17.05 12.74
CA LEU A 1 -35.90 17.06 11.55
C LEU A 1 -37.11 16.17 11.82
N ARG A 2 -38.32 16.64 11.55
CA ARG A 2 -39.52 15.78 11.51
C ARG A 2 -39.89 15.55 10.05
N LEU A 3 -40.38 14.35 9.76
CA LEU A 3 -40.81 13.96 8.42
C LEU A 3 -42.13 14.67 8.07
N PRO A 4 -42.29 15.25 6.87
CA PRO A 4 -43.57 15.79 6.43
C PRO A 4 -44.62 14.66 6.36
N PRO A 5 -45.90 14.95 6.67
CA PRO A 5 -46.96 13.93 6.60
C PRO A 5 -47.16 13.48 5.14
N GLY A 6 -47.21 12.17 4.91
CA GLY A 6 -47.50 11.55 3.61
C GLY A 6 -46.31 10.84 2.93
N VAL A 7 -45.12 10.86 3.52
CA VAL A 7 -43.92 10.21 2.96
C VAL A 7 -43.52 9.02 3.82
N ALA A 8 -43.44 7.82 3.23
CA ALA A 8 -42.85 6.63 3.83
C ALA A 8 -41.59 6.25 3.04
N GLY A 9 -40.47 6.02 3.72
CA GLY A 9 -39.21 5.66 3.08
C GLY A 9 -38.27 4.93 4.03
N THR A 10 -37.40 4.09 3.48
CA THR A 10 -36.39 3.35 4.24
C THR A 10 -35.12 4.19 4.34
N ILE A 11 -34.60 4.41 5.54
CA ILE A 11 -33.32 5.09 5.74
C ILE A 11 -32.21 4.12 5.32
N VAL A 12 -31.50 4.45 4.24
CA VAL A 12 -30.44 3.61 3.69
C VAL A 12 -29.06 4.01 4.23
N GLU A 13 -28.81 5.29 4.50
CA GLU A 13 -27.54 5.79 5.03
C GLU A 13 -27.75 7.09 5.82
N VAL A 14 -27.08 7.25 6.97
CA VAL A 14 -27.06 8.49 7.77
C VAL A 14 -25.62 8.97 7.86
N ARG A 15 -25.34 10.17 7.32
CA ARG A 15 -24.04 10.84 7.42
C ARG A 15 -24.12 11.97 8.43
N VAL A 16 -23.14 12.04 9.33
CA VAL A 16 -23.01 13.10 10.34
C VAL A 16 -21.80 13.95 9.97
N PHE A 17 -22.02 15.24 9.71
CA PHE A 17 -20.97 16.21 9.38
C PHE A 17 -20.66 17.05 10.63
N ASN A 18 -19.38 17.12 11.02
CA ASN A 18 -18.92 17.92 12.17
C ASN A 18 -17.95 19.03 11.71
N ARG A 19 -18.11 20.24 12.26
CA ARG A 19 -17.21 21.37 12.02
C ARG A 19 -16.06 21.35 13.04
N HIS A 20 -14.86 21.72 12.61
CA HIS A 20 -13.66 21.85 13.46
C HIS A 20 -13.95 22.76 14.68
N GLY A 21 -13.79 22.20 15.89
CA GLY A 21 -13.93 22.92 17.17
C GLY A 21 -14.93 22.34 18.18
N VAL A 22 -15.67 21.28 17.84
CA VAL A 22 -16.55 20.54 18.77
C VAL A 22 -15.88 19.22 19.14
N ASP A 23 -15.84 18.87 20.43
CA ASP A 23 -15.29 17.59 20.90
C ASP A 23 -15.95 16.44 20.13
N LYS A 24 -15.14 15.62 19.47
CA LYS A 24 -15.62 14.49 18.69
C LYS A 24 -16.30 13.50 19.63
N ASP A 25 -17.59 13.21 19.37
CA ASP A 25 -18.33 12.17 20.10
C ASP A 25 -17.57 10.83 20.05
N GLN A 26 -17.64 10.02 21.12
CA GLN A 26 -17.02 8.68 21.15
C GLN A 26 -17.40 7.82 19.93
N ARG A 27 -18.63 7.97 19.43
CA ARG A 27 -19.10 7.29 18.21
C ARG A 27 -18.38 7.77 16.95
N ALA A 28 -18.12 9.07 16.82
CA ALA A 28 -17.40 9.64 15.69
C ALA A 28 -15.92 9.20 15.68
N LEU A 29 -15.29 9.17 16.85
CA LEU A 29 -13.92 8.66 17.03
C LEU A 29 -13.81 7.17 16.67
N GLN A 30 -14.83 6.37 17.02
CA GLN A 30 -14.85 4.95 16.68
C GLN A 30 -14.96 4.74 15.16
N ILE A 31 -15.89 5.44 14.49
CA ILE A 31 -16.06 5.35 13.04
C ILE A 31 -14.77 5.77 12.30
N GLU A 32 -14.11 6.84 12.76
CA GLU A 32 -12.84 7.30 12.18
C GLU A 32 -11.73 6.25 12.34
N ARG A 33 -11.62 5.62 13.51
CA ARG A 33 -10.65 4.53 13.74
C ARG A 33 -10.91 3.34 12.85
N ASP A 34 -12.16 2.90 12.77
CA ASP A 34 -12.55 1.74 11.96
C ASP A 34 -12.25 1.98 10.47
N GLU A 35 -12.47 3.22 9.99
CA GLU A 35 -12.15 3.60 8.60
C GLU A 35 -10.64 3.69 8.35
N VAL A 36 -9.86 4.20 9.32
CA VAL A 36 -8.38 4.17 9.23
C VAL A 36 -7.86 2.73 9.18
N GLU A 37 -8.40 1.82 10.01
CA GLU A 37 -8.01 0.41 9.98
C GLU A 37 -8.34 -0.25 8.64
N ARG A 38 -9.52 0.05 8.08
CA ARG A 38 -9.90 -0.41 6.75
C ARG A 38 -8.93 0.09 5.68
N LEU A 39 -8.61 1.39 5.68
CA LEU A 39 -7.65 1.97 4.74
C LEU A 39 -6.25 1.36 4.89
N ARG A 40 -5.83 1.03 6.11
CA ARG A 40 -4.55 0.34 6.38
C ARG A 40 -4.54 -1.05 5.78
N LYS A 41 -5.62 -1.81 5.99
CA LYS A 41 -5.76 -3.15 5.44
C LYS A 41 -5.72 -3.13 3.91
N ASP A 42 -6.46 -2.22 3.29
CA ASP A 42 -6.47 -2.07 1.83
C ASP A 42 -5.06 -1.75 1.30
N ARG A 43 -4.32 -0.85 1.97
CA ARG A 43 -2.92 -0.54 1.64
C ARG A 43 -2.03 -1.78 1.76
N ASP A 44 -2.15 -2.53 2.85
CA ASP A 44 -1.32 -3.71 3.10
C ASP A 44 -1.61 -4.82 2.09
N ASP A 45 -2.87 -5.00 1.70
CA ASP A 45 -3.28 -5.94 0.65
C ASP A 45 -2.73 -5.50 -0.72
N GLU A 46 -2.82 -4.21 -1.08
CA GLU A 46 -2.23 -3.67 -2.30
C GLU A 46 -0.70 -3.83 -2.32
N LEU A 47 -0.03 -3.54 -1.20
CA LEU A 47 1.42 -3.71 -1.06
C LEU A 47 1.81 -5.19 -1.22
N ALA A 48 1.06 -6.11 -0.62
CA ALA A 48 1.32 -7.55 -0.74
C ALA A 48 1.15 -8.05 -2.19
N ILE A 49 0.19 -7.51 -2.94
CA ILE A 49 0.01 -7.82 -4.37
C ILE A 49 1.19 -7.27 -5.19
N LEU A 50 1.59 -6.01 -4.93
CA LEU A 50 2.72 -5.38 -5.58
C LEU A 50 4.02 -6.17 -5.34
N GLU A 51 4.33 -6.48 -4.08
CA GLU A 51 5.51 -7.26 -3.71
C GLU A 51 5.49 -8.64 -4.37
N ARG A 52 4.35 -9.34 -4.38
CA ARG A 52 4.22 -10.65 -5.02
C ARG A 52 4.57 -10.59 -6.51
N SER A 53 4.05 -9.59 -7.22
CA SER A 53 4.32 -9.38 -8.65
C SER A 53 5.81 -9.07 -8.89
N VAL A 54 6.38 -8.15 -8.12
CA VAL A 54 7.78 -7.75 -8.25
C VAL A 54 8.72 -8.91 -7.96
N TYR A 55 8.48 -9.69 -6.90
CA TYR A 55 9.29 -10.86 -6.58
C TYR A 55 9.16 -11.99 -7.61
N ALA A 56 7.98 -12.13 -8.24
CA ALA A 56 7.81 -13.09 -9.34
C ALA A 56 8.66 -12.68 -10.56
N SER A 57 8.64 -11.40 -10.94
CA SER A 57 9.50 -10.85 -12.00
C SER A 57 10.99 -10.97 -11.65
N LEU A 58 11.36 -10.63 -10.41
CA LEU A 58 12.74 -10.74 -9.93
C LEU A 58 13.24 -12.18 -9.98
N ARG A 59 12.42 -13.16 -9.58
CA ARG A 59 12.75 -14.59 -9.72
C ARG A 59 13.01 -14.96 -11.19
N GLY A 60 12.18 -14.48 -12.12
CA GLY A 60 12.36 -14.73 -13.55
C GLY A 60 13.65 -14.14 -14.12
N LEU A 61 14.04 -12.94 -13.67
CA LEU A 61 15.28 -12.29 -14.08
C LEU A 61 16.52 -12.95 -13.50
N LEU A 62 16.45 -13.43 -12.26
CA LEU A 62 17.57 -14.06 -11.59
C LEU A 62 17.83 -15.48 -12.09
N LEU A 63 16.78 -16.26 -12.37
CA LEU A 63 16.91 -17.66 -12.77
C LEU A 63 17.72 -17.85 -14.06
N GLY A 64 18.70 -18.74 -14.02
CA GLY A 64 19.56 -19.05 -15.17
C GLY A 64 20.60 -17.97 -15.50
N LYS A 65 20.70 -16.91 -14.69
CA LYS A 65 21.79 -15.93 -14.77
C LYS A 65 22.93 -16.31 -13.84
N GLU A 66 24.15 -15.91 -14.22
CA GLU A 66 25.31 -16.04 -13.34
C GLU A 66 25.39 -14.85 -12.38
N ALA A 67 25.58 -15.16 -11.09
CA ALA A 67 25.74 -14.19 -10.03
C ALA A 67 27.18 -14.16 -9.49
N VAL A 68 27.76 -12.96 -9.46
CA VAL A 68 29.13 -12.67 -8.99
C VAL A 68 29.21 -12.62 -7.46
N ALA A 69 28.16 -12.07 -6.85
CA ALA A 69 28.07 -11.87 -5.42
C ALA A 69 26.63 -12.05 -4.93
N GLY A 70 26.49 -12.50 -3.69
CA GLY A 70 25.19 -12.67 -3.07
C GLY A 70 25.28 -12.67 -1.54
N PRO A 71 24.14 -12.83 -0.86
CA PRO A 71 24.03 -12.85 0.59
C PRO A 71 24.82 -14.01 1.23
N ARG A 72 25.05 -13.94 2.55
CA ARG A 72 25.71 -15.03 3.30
C ARG A 72 24.98 -16.36 3.05
N GLY A 73 25.68 -17.32 2.45
CA GLY A 73 25.15 -18.64 2.08
C GLY A 73 24.94 -18.83 0.58
N PHE A 74 25.04 -17.78 -0.23
CA PHE A 74 24.92 -17.89 -1.69
C PHE A 74 26.23 -18.34 -2.34
N LYS A 75 26.17 -19.42 -3.13
CA LYS A 75 27.30 -19.88 -3.94
C LYS A 75 27.36 -19.04 -5.21
N LYS A 76 28.55 -18.51 -5.52
CA LYS A 76 28.80 -17.81 -6.79
C LYS A 76 28.59 -18.79 -7.96
N GLY A 77 28.00 -18.31 -9.05
CA GLY A 77 27.66 -19.13 -10.21
C GLY A 77 26.20 -18.96 -10.63
N GLU A 78 25.66 -19.98 -11.31
CA GLU A 78 24.30 -19.98 -11.82
C GLU A 78 23.26 -19.94 -10.70
N VAL A 79 22.31 -19.02 -10.81
CA VAL A 79 21.19 -18.92 -9.87
C VAL A 79 20.15 -20.00 -10.20
N SER A 80 20.11 -21.04 -9.36
CA SER A 80 19.07 -22.08 -9.41
C SER A 80 17.86 -21.71 -8.54
N VAL A 81 16.71 -22.34 -8.83
CA VAL A 81 15.48 -22.23 -8.01
C VAL A 81 15.77 -22.57 -6.55
N GLU A 82 16.49 -23.66 -6.31
CA GLU A 82 16.82 -24.17 -4.97
C GLU A 82 17.65 -23.16 -4.18
N SER A 83 18.58 -22.47 -4.84
CA SER A 83 19.41 -21.44 -4.22
C SER A 83 18.58 -20.22 -3.79
N LEU A 84 17.56 -19.85 -4.57
CA LEU A 84 16.67 -18.74 -4.23
C LEU A 84 15.69 -19.10 -3.11
N GLU A 85 15.21 -20.35 -3.07
CA GLU A 85 14.29 -20.83 -2.04
C GLU A 85 14.94 -21.00 -0.66
N GLN A 86 16.27 -21.20 -0.63
CA GLN A 86 17.06 -21.19 0.61
C GLN A 86 17.32 -19.77 1.16
N LEU A 87 17.12 -18.73 0.36
CA LEU A 87 17.36 -17.34 0.74
C LEU A 87 16.04 -16.64 1.10
N ALA A 88 16.10 -15.70 2.04
CA ALA A 88 14.96 -14.83 2.29
C ALA A 88 14.70 -13.92 1.07
N ARG A 89 13.43 -13.66 0.73
CA ARG A 89 13.05 -12.78 -0.40
C ARG A 89 13.70 -11.40 -0.32
N ALA A 90 13.85 -10.84 0.88
CA ALA A 90 14.53 -9.57 1.09
C ALA A 90 15.99 -9.59 0.62
N GLN A 91 16.63 -10.74 0.64
CA GLN A 91 18.03 -10.91 0.24
C GLN A 91 18.22 -11.05 -1.27
N TRP A 92 17.15 -11.31 -2.04
CA TRP A 92 17.24 -11.44 -3.51
C TRP A 92 17.74 -10.16 -4.18
N TRP A 93 17.43 -8.99 -3.60
CA TRP A 93 17.92 -7.68 -4.05
C TRP A 93 19.43 -7.47 -3.88
N ASN A 94 20.09 -8.28 -3.05
CA ASN A 94 21.52 -8.19 -2.80
C ASN A 94 22.34 -9.10 -3.73
N ILE A 95 21.68 -9.81 -4.65
CA ILE A 95 22.34 -10.63 -5.66
C ILE A 95 22.86 -9.70 -6.76
N GLN A 96 24.13 -9.83 -7.09
CA GLN A 96 24.78 -9.10 -8.18
C GLN A 96 25.02 -10.05 -9.34
N LEU A 97 24.49 -9.71 -10.51
CA LEU A 97 24.63 -10.49 -11.73
C LEU A 97 25.93 -10.13 -12.45
N VAL A 98 26.49 -11.10 -13.18
CA VAL A 98 27.66 -10.89 -14.04
C VAL A 98 27.29 -10.03 -15.26
N GLU A 99 26.10 -10.27 -15.80
CA GLU A 99 25.63 -9.67 -17.04
C GLU A 99 25.12 -8.24 -16.81
N GLU A 100 25.75 -7.25 -17.46
CA GLU A 100 25.42 -5.83 -17.28
C GLU A 100 23.99 -5.48 -17.70
N THR A 101 23.47 -6.13 -18.74
CA THR A 101 22.09 -6.00 -19.21
C THR A 101 21.10 -6.45 -18.13
N ALA A 102 21.30 -7.65 -17.57
CA ALA A 102 20.45 -8.21 -16.53
C ALA A 102 20.55 -7.42 -15.22
N GLN A 103 21.74 -6.89 -14.89
CA GLN A 103 21.92 -6.01 -13.76
C GLN A 103 21.15 -4.68 -13.94
N GLY A 104 21.17 -4.11 -15.16
CA GLY A 104 20.39 -2.93 -15.50
C GLY A 104 18.89 -3.15 -15.39
N GLU A 105 18.39 -4.31 -15.80
CA GLU A 105 16.98 -4.72 -15.62
C GLU A 105 16.61 -4.85 -14.14
N LEU A 106 17.49 -5.43 -13.32
CA LEU A 106 17.29 -5.56 -11.87
C LEU A 106 17.22 -4.19 -11.19
N ASP A 107 18.10 -3.26 -11.56
CA ASP A 107 18.09 -1.90 -11.05
C ASP A 107 16.84 -1.12 -11.51
N ALA A 108 16.41 -1.32 -12.76
CA ALA A 108 15.17 -0.73 -13.27
C ALA A 108 13.94 -1.25 -12.50
N LEU A 109 13.87 -2.57 -12.26
CA LEU A 109 12.81 -3.19 -11.48
C LEU A 109 12.79 -2.67 -10.04
N ARG A 110 13.96 -2.50 -9.42
CA ARG A 110 14.10 -1.92 -8.09
C ARG A 110 13.56 -0.49 -8.03
N ARG A 111 13.95 0.36 -9.01
CA ARG A 111 13.44 1.74 -9.11
C ARG A 111 11.92 1.78 -9.30
N GLN A 112 11.39 0.88 -10.13
CA GLN A 112 9.94 0.78 -10.34
C GLN A 112 9.21 0.37 -9.06
N TYR A 113 9.76 -0.59 -8.31
CA TYR A 113 9.23 -1.01 -7.02
C TYR A 113 9.22 0.15 -6.01
N ASP A 114 10.35 0.84 -5.84
CA ASP A 114 10.47 1.98 -4.92
C ASP A 114 9.51 3.12 -5.29
N SER A 115 9.37 3.41 -6.59
CA SER A 115 8.43 4.41 -7.11
C SER A 115 6.97 4.02 -6.84
N SER A 116 6.61 2.76 -7.10
CA SER A 116 5.25 2.25 -6.90
C SER A 116 4.88 2.24 -5.42
N LYS A 117 5.81 1.83 -4.55
CA LYS A 117 5.64 1.85 -3.10
C LYS A 117 5.43 3.28 -2.59
N LYS A 118 6.27 4.22 -3.04
CA LYS A 118 6.13 5.65 -2.67
C LYS A 118 4.80 6.23 -3.14
N ALA A 119 4.33 5.87 -4.33
CA ALA A 119 3.03 6.33 -4.82
C ALA A 119 1.85 5.76 -4.01
N LEU A 120 1.97 4.50 -3.56
CA LEU A 120 0.99 3.84 -2.71
C LEU A 120 0.95 4.47 -1.31
N ASP A 121 2.10 4.72 -0.70
CA ASP A 121 2.20 5.42 0.59
C ASP A 121 1.63 6.84 0.52
N ALA A 122 1.97 7.61 -0.53
CA ALA A 122 1.44 8.97 -0.71
C ALA A 122 -0.09 9.00 -0.88
N ARG A 123 -0.67 8.03 -1.60
CA ARG A 123 -2.14 7.90 -1.73
C ARG A 123 -2.79 7.55 -0.39
N PHE A 124 -2.15 6.71 0.39
CA PHE A 124 -2.62 6.33 1.72
C PHE A 124 -2.60 7.52 2.68
N GLU A 125 -1.51 8.29 2.70
CA GLU A 125 -1.40 9.53 3.47
C GLU A 125 -2.46 10.55 3.05
N ASP A 126 -2.66 10.78 1.75
CA ASP A 126 -3.70 11.70 1.24
C ASP A 126 -5.11 11.26 1.66
N LYS A 127 -5.41 9.95 1.67
CA LYS A 127 -6.68 9.43 2.17
C LYS A 127 -6.85 9.64 3.68
N ILE A 128 -5.81 9.42 4.47
CA ILE A 128 -5.84 9.67 5.93
C ILE A 128 -6.03 11.16 6.21
N ASP A 129 -5.27 12.02 5.53
CA ASP A 129 -5.37 13.47 5.69
C ASP A 129 -6.80 13.97 5.37
N LYS A 130 -7.41 13.44 4.30
CA LYS A 130 -8.81 13.74 3.96
C LYS A 130 -9.79 13.25 5.03
N LEU A 131 -9.56 12.06 5.58
CA LEU A 131 -10.39 11.52 6.67
C LEU A 131 -10.28 12.37 7.94
N GLN A 132 -9.07 12.83 8.28
CA GLN A 132 -8.81 13.60 9.50
C GLN A 132 -9.22 15.07 9.41
N ARG A 133 -9.04 15.72 8.25
CA ARG A 133 -9.44 17.12 8.02
C ARG A 133 -10.96 17.29 8.14
N GLY A 134 -11.74 16.24 7.88
CA GLY A 134 -13.20 16.32 7.87
C GLY A 134 -13.72 17.18 6.73
N ASP A 135 -15.02 17.11 6.45
CA ASP A 135 -15.64 17.90 5.38
C ASP A 135 -15.49 19.41 5.65
N GLU A 136 -14.84 20.12 4.72
CA GLU A 136 -14.93 21.58 4.62
C GLU A 136 -16.38 21.95 4.26
N LEU A 137 -17.20 22.16 5.28
CA LEU A 137 -18.54 22.70 5.10
C LEU A 137 -18.44 24.10 4.43
N PRO A 138 -19.23 24.38 3.38
CA PRO A 138 -19.30 25.70 2.77
C PRO A 138 -19.62 26.78 3.84
N PRO A 139 -19.03 27.98 3.74
CA PRO A 139 -19.27 29.05 4.70
C PRO A 139 -20.73 29.49 4.60
N GLY A 140 -21.57 29.10 5.57
CA GLY A 140 -22.96 29.54 5.65
C GLY A 140 -23.94 28.54 6.27
N VAL A 141 -23.57 27.26 6.41
CA VAL A 141 -24.44 26.28 7.07
C VAL A 141 -24.06 26.20 8.54
N MET A 142 -24.52 27.17 9.34
CA MET A 142 -24.63 26.99 10.78
C MET A 142 -25.94 26.26 11.10
N LYS A 143 -25.90 25.47 12.17
CA LYS A 143 -27.04 24.77 12.72
C LYS A 143 -27.99 25.74 13.42
#